data_AF-A0A537PS49-F1
#
_entry.id   AF-A0A537PS49-F1
#
_cell.length_a   1.000
_cell.length_b   1.000
_cell.length_c   1.000
_cell.angle_alpha   90.00
_cell.angle_beta   90.00
_cell.angle_gamma   90.00
#
_symmetry.space_group_name_H-M   'P 1'
#
loop_
_entity.id
_entity.type
_entity.pdbx_description
1 polymer ?
#
loop_
_entity_poly.entity_id
_entity_poly.type
_entity_poly.pdbx_seq_one_letter_code
_entity_poly.pdbx_strand_id
1 'polypeptide(L)' 'MMSRTTVTHAEAARLPIAAGQVSRLAQSLMAMALGLFIVGVVGFSNIDMVHNAAHDVRHSNAFPCH' A
#
# COMPACT_ATOMS: atom_id res chain seq x y z
N MET A 1 31.79 -1.53 55.16
CA MET A 1 31.04 -2.65 54.54
C MET A 1 29.81 -2.10 53.85
N MET A 2 29.85 -1.91 52.52
CA MET A 2 28.72 -1.94 51.57
C MET A 2 29.19 -1.32 50.24
N SER A 3 29.77 -2.17 49.40
CA SER A 3 30.06 -1.88 48.00
C SER A 3 28.74 -2.00 47.23
N ARG A 4 28.25 -0.92 46.62
CA ARG A 4 27.12 -1.00 45.67
C ARG A 4 27.69 -0.97 44.26
N THR A 5 27.79 -2.15 43.68
CA THR A 5 28.13 -2.37 42.28
C THR A 5 26.93 -1.97 41.43
N THR A 6 27.00 -0.84 40.74
CA THR A 6 26.05 -0.49 39.69
C THR A 6 26.45 -1.21 38.41
N VAL A 7 25.67 -2.20 38.01
CA VAL A 7 25.85 -2.90 36.73
C VAL A 7 25.28 -2.00 35.64
N THR A 8 26.12 -1.47 34.77
CA THR A 8 25.70 -0.74 33.57
C THR A 8 25.22 -1.75 32.53
N HIS A 9 23.91 -1.88 32.35
CA HIS A 9 23.35 -2.61 31.21
C HIS A 9 23.58 -1.79 29.95
N ALA A 10 24.48 -2.26 29.08
CA ALA A 10 24.60 -1.74 27.73
C ALA A 10 23.34 -2.16 26.96
N GLU A 11 22.35 -1.27 26.90
CA GLU A 11 21.18 -1.41 26.02
C GLU A 11 21.70 -1.31 24.58
N ALA A 12 21.94 -2.46 23.95
CA ALA A 12 22.23 -2.51 22.52
C ALA A 12 21.09 -1.79 21.80
N ALA A 13 21.40 -0.66 21.16
CA ALA A 13 20.45 0.12 20.38
C ALA A 13 19.89 -0.77 19.26
N ARG A 14 18.77 -1.42 19.54
CA ARG A 14 17.96 -2.07 18.52
C ARG A 14 17.34 -0.94 17.72
N LEU A 15 17.96 -0.62 16.58
CA LEU A 15 17.27 0.17 15.56
C LEU A 15 15.95 -0.55 15.29
N PRO A 16 14.79 0.07 15.60
CA PRO A 16 13.54 -0.51 15.19
C PRO A 16 13.56 -0.44 13.66
N ILE A 17 13.94 -1.52 12.99
CA ILE A 17 13.48 -1.76 11.64
C ILE A 17 11.97 -1.85 11.81
N ALA A 18 11.31 -0.70 11.68
CA ALA A 18 9.90 -0.57 11.93
C ALA A 18 9.21 -1.46 10.90
N ALA A 19 8.85 -2.68 11.31
CA ALA A 19 8.11 -3.62 10.48
C ALA A 19 6.86 -2.94 9.86
N GLY A 20 6.32 -1.92 10.55
CA GLY A 20 5.27 -1.05 10.04
C GLY A 20 5.64 -0.18 8.83
N GLN A 21 6.89 0.27 8.64
CA GLN A 21 7.29 1.05 7.46
C GLN A 21 7.43 0.18 6.22
N VAL A 22 8.05 -1.00 6.36
CA VAL A 22 8.09 -2.00 5.27
C VAL A 22 6.68 -2.48 4.93
N SER A 23 5.82 -2.68 5.93
CA SER A 23 4.42 -3.04 5.74
C SER A 23 3.64 -1.95 4.98
N ARG A 24 3.80 -0.67 5.32
CA ARG A 24 3.14 0.45 4.61
C ARG A 24 3.61 0.56 3.16
N LEU A 25 4.91 0.43 2.91
CA LEU A 25 5.44 0.44 1.55
C LEU A 25 4.90 -0.74 0.74
N ALA A 26 4.93 -1.95 1.29
CA ALA A 26 4.38 -3.14 0.63
C ALA A 26 2.87 -2.99 0.34
N GLN A 27 2.09 -2.46 1.28
CA GLN A 27 0.67 -2.16 1.07
C GLN A 27 0.45 -1.15 -0.06
N SER A 28 1.23 -0.06 -0.09
CA SER A 28 1.14 0.96 -1.14
C SER A 28 1.51 0.41 -2.52
N LEU A 29 2.56 -0.41 -2.60
CA LEU A 29 2.98 -1.06 -3.84
C LEU A 29 1.94 -2.06 -4.32
N MET A 30 1.32 -2.82 -3.40
CA MET A 30 0.23 -3.74 -3.75
C MET A 30 -0.98 -2.98 -4.27
N ALA A 31 -1.37 -1.87 -3.63
CA ALA A 31 -2.46 -1.04 -4.09
C ALA A 31 -2.18 -0.43 -5.48
N MET A 32 -0.95 0.04 -5.71
CA MET A 32 -0.52 0.52 -7.03
C MET A 32 -0.55 -0.60 -8.07
N ALA A 33 0.03 -1.76 -7.77
CA ALA A 33 0.04 -2.91 -8.67
C ALA A 33 -1.39 -3.34 -9.04
N LEU A 34 -2.29 -3.39 -8.06
CA LEU A 34 -3.71 -3.68 -8.29
C LEU A 34 -4.37 -2.63 -9.18
N GLY A 35 -4.12 -1.33 -8.93
CA GLY A 35 -4.63 -0.25 -9.76
C GLY A 35 -4.15 -0.35 -11.22
N LEU A 36 -2.85 -0.56 -11.42
CA LEU A 36 -2.27 -0.76 -12.75
C LEU A 36 -2.84 -2.01 -13.44
N PHE A 37 -3.05 -3.10 -12.69
CA PHE A 37 -3.66 -4.32 -13.21
C PHE A 37 -5.08 -4.07 -13.72
N ILE A 38 -5.92 -3.40 -12.92
CA ILE A 38 -7.30 -3.09 -13.30
C ILE A 38 -7.33 -2.21 -14.56
N VAL A 39 -6.53 -1.13 -14.58
CA VAL A 39 -6.46 -0.22 -15.74
C VAL A 39 -5.95 -0.95 -16.99
N GLY A 40 -4.92 -1.78 -16.84
CA GLY A 40 -4.34 -2.56 -17.93
C GLY A 40 -5.32 -3.58 -18.52
N VAL A 41 -5.93 -4.40 -17.66
CA VAL A 41 -6.84 -5.48 -18.08
C VAL A 41 -8.13 -4.92 -18.65
N VAL A 42 -8.79 -4.01 -17.95
CA VAL A 42 -10.11 -3.52 -18.35
C VAL A 42 -9.99 -2.50 -19.49
N GLY A 43 -8.98 -1.62 -19.42
CA GLY A 43 -8.76 -0.56 -20.41
C GLY A 43 -8.23 -1.07 -21.76
N PHE A 44 -7.49 -2.18 -21.81
CA PHE A 44 -6.96 -2.74 -23.06
C PHE A 44 -7.51 -4.14 -23.38
N SER A 45 -8.63 -4.51 -22.77
CA SER A 45 -9.30 -5.77 -23.08
C SER A 45 -9.74 -5.81 -24.55
N ASN A 46 -9.55 -6.96 -25.21
CA ASN A 46 -10.16 -7.24 -26.52
C ASN A 46 -11.61 -7.73 -26.37
N ILE A 47 -12.11 -7.85 -25.14
CA ILE A 47 -13.50 -8.21 -24.86
C ILE A 47 -14.30 -6.91 -24.78
N ASP A 48 -15.07 -6.63 -25.84
CA ASP A 48 -15.84 -5.38 -25.99
C ASP A 48 -16.69 -5.06 -24.76
N MET A 49 -17.31 -6.06 -24.13
CA MET A 49 -18.12 -5.90 -22.92
C MET A 49 -17.33 -5.27 -21.76
N VAL A 50 -16.11 -5.73 -21.52
CA VAL A 50 -15.29 -5.29 -20.38
C VAL A 50 -14.75 -3.88 -20.63
N HIS A 51 -14.32 -3.62 -21.86
CA HIS A 51 -13.83 -2.29 -22.26
C HIS A 51 -14.96 -1.25 -22.20
N ASN A 52 -16.14 -1.58 -22.74
CA ASN A 52 -17.32 -0.70 -22.70
C ASN A 52 -17.77 -0.42 -21.27
N ALA A 53 -17.77 -1.42 -20.39
CA ALA A 53 -18.07 -1.21 -18.97
C ALA A 53 -17.08 -0.23 -18.29
N ALA A 54 -15.79 -0.27 -18.62
CA ALA A 54 -14.82 0.72 -18.14
C ALA A 54 -15.14 2.13 -18.63
N HIS A 55 -15.50 2.26 -19.91
CA HIS A 55 -15.92 3.52 -20.50
C HIS A 55 -17.19 4.08 -19.82
N ASP A 56 -18.20 3.23 -19.59
CA ASP A 56 -19.46 3.61 -18.94
C ASP A 56 -19.25 4.08 -17.48
N VAL A 57 -18.36 3.41 -16.74
CA VAL A 57 -18.00 3.82 -15.37
C VAL A 57 -17.28 5.18 -15.39
N ARG A 58 -16.35 5.39 -16.32
CA ARG A 58 -15.68 6.70 -16.47
C ARG A 58 -16.67 7.81 -16.80
N HIS A 59 -17.66 7.55 -17.66
CA HIS A 59 -18.73 8.49 -17.96
C HIS A 59 -19.64 8.73 -16.75
N SER A 60 -19.92 7.70 -15.95
CA SER A 60 -20.74 7.80 -14.73
C SER A 60 -20.00 8.44 -13.56
N ASN A 61 -18.66 8.43 -13.54
CA ASN A 61 -17.83 9.02 -12.49
C ASN A 61 -17.56 10.52 -12.71
N ALA A 62 -17.96 11.08 -13.87
CA ALA A 62 -17.92 12.51 -14.18
C ALA A 62 -19.14 13.29 -13.62
N PHE A 63 -19.49 13.06 -12.35
CA PHE A 63 -20.68 13.62 -11.67
C PHE A 63 -20.83 15.14 -11.92
N PRO A 64 -22.05 15.67 -12.19
CA PRO A 64 -23.26 15.37 -11.41
C PRO A 64 -24.53 15.00 -12.21
N CYS A 65 -25.41 14.24 -11.57
CA CYS A 65 -26.85 14.49 -11.65
C CYS A 65 -27.30 14.87 -10.24
N HIS A 66 -27.96 16.03 -10.16
CA HIS A 66 -28.51 16.69 -8.98
C HIS A 66 -29.08 15.76 -7.91
#